data_AF-A0A7X7EE49-F1
#
_entry.id   AF-A0A7X7EE49-F1
#
_cell.length_a   1.000
_cell.length_b   1.000
_cell.length_c   1.000
_cell.angle_alpha   90.00
_cell.angle_beta   90.00
_cell.angle_gamma   90.00
#
_symmetry.space_group_name_H-M   'P 1'
#
loop_
_entity.id
_entity.type
_entity.pdbx_description
1 polymer ?
#
loop_
_entity_poly.entity_id
_entity_poly.type
_entity_poly.pdbx_seq_one_letter_code
_entity_poly.pdbx_strand_id
1 'polypeptide(L)'
;LRSTPVSYEEKQLSVFRGEKDFYDKIKSLKDFIASKGDVESDFFFEMVKYFRDIFLEENGSPKPIVTATDITFSSFLLLEDLVKKQNMNFINMPESLTFSLLYERADNIEACFASIKDPELKKSFIDHVVEEIGNWPKVLAQLFPYYLTGYIPDIYRQNKKTNDFVKIYKDAVENFKEKGNTLLYLLKNGEPKMWTKAGISEEQLLFTKLQLLDYTNRCIDNKKDVQENRKNAKTLMGLLFDEKDIFKYIEEGKEEHAQKIYSLVANVFDLPGGKKIEVKHAISEKFPSFRFFDEVMPIDKESVVPTGLFCTAASLDAKKKELEYIQHVELPEVAREIGMAREMGDLRENSEYKYGKEKQSLLNNTLRRLAEEIDRATVITKDKVDPDKIGFGTKVVLYDHAKEQEVVYTIMGPWESNPDENIINLSAPFGRALLNHQTGERFAFVLNEQNYDFTVKELTVLDF
;
A
#
# COMPACT_ATOMS: atom_id res chain seq x y z
N LEU A 1 -7.53 3.18 -59.39
CA LEU A 1 -6.36 3.79 -58.69
C LEU A 1 -6.54 5.29 -58.75
N ARG A 2 -6.63 5.98 -57.60
CA ARG A 2 -6.80 7.44 -57.58
C ARG A 2 -5.59 8.12 -58.23
N SER A 3 -5.83 9.15 -59.04
CA SER A 3 -4.84 9.88 -59.84
C SER A 3 -4.17 11.04 -59.09
N THR A 4 -4.63 11.37 -57.89
CA THR A 4 -4.07 12.42 -57.03
C THR A 4 -3.44 11.83 -55.76
N PRO A 5 -2.30 12.37 -55.28
CA PRO A 5 -1.74 12.01 -53.99
C PRO A 5 -2.74 12.30 -52.86
N VAL A 6 -2.81 11.40 -51.87
CA VAL A 6 -3.60 11.61 -50.64
C VAL A 6 -3.08 12.87 -49.95
N SER A 7 -3.96 13.82 -49.64
CA SER A 7 -3.56 15.06 -48.94
C SER A 7 -3.08 14.74 -47.52
N TYR A 8 -2.35 15.68 -46.92
CA TYR A 8 -1.91 15.51 -45.53
C TYR A 8 -3.12 15.31 -44.60
N GLU A 9 -4.16 16.12 -44.79
CA GLU A 9 -5.40 16.12 -44.01
C GLU A 9 -6.18 14.81 -44.18
N GLU A 10 -6.29 14.31 -45.41
CA GLU A 10 -6.93 13.02 -45.69
C GLU A 10 -6.16 11.86 -45.02
N LYS A 11 -4.83 11.93 -45.02
CA LYS A 11 -3.98 10.94 -44.32
C LYS A 11 -4.20 11.00 -42.80
N GLN A 12 -4.25 12.20 -42.20
CA GLN A 12 -4.49 12.34 -40.77
C GLN A 12 -5.90 11.86 -40.38
N LEU A 13 -6.92 12.13 -41.19
CA LEU A 13 -8.26 11.60 -40.94
C LEU A 13 -8.28 10.07 -41.00
N SER A 14 -7.54 9.46 -41.93
CA SER A 14 -7.40 8.02 -42.01
C SER A 14 -6.76 7.42 -40.74
N VAL A 15 -5.70 8.07 -40.23
CA VAL A 15 -5.07 7.70 -38.94
C VAL A 15 -6.10 7.83 -37.82
N PHE A 16 -6.75 8.98 -37.68
CA PHE A 16 -7.78 9.23 -36.68
C PHE A 16 -8.90 8.18 -36.69
N ARG A 17 -9.39 7.79 -37.88
CA ARG A 17 -10.42 6.75 -38.02
C ARG A 17 -9.90 5.37 -37.60
N GLY A 18 -8.63 5.08 -37.88
CA GLY A 18 -7.97 3.82 -37.51
C GLY A 18 -7.75 3.64 -36.01
N GLU A 19 -7.64 4.73 -35.25
CA GLU A 19 -7.45 4.67 -33.80
C GLU A 19 -8.65 4.05 -33.09
N LYS A 20 -8.39 3.09 -32.20
CA LYS A 20 -9.43 2.40 -31.40
C LYS A 20 -9.60 3.00 -30.01
N ASP A 21 -8.52 3.48 -29.40
CA ASP A 21 -8.57 4.14 -28.10
C ASP A 21 -9.05 5.59 -28.27
N PHE A 22 -9.91 6.03 -27.37
CA PHE A 22 -10.50 7.36 -27.40
C PHE A 22 -9.47 8.48 -27.19
N TYR A 23 -8.46 8.27 -26.34
CA TYR A 23 -7.42 9.27 -26.08
C TYR A 23 -6.39 9.34 -27.22
N ASP A 24 -6.18 8.25 -27.96
CA ASP A 24 -5.39 8.27 -29.20
C ASP A 24 -6.07 9.10 -30.31
N LYS A 25 -7.42 9.09 -30.35
CA LYS A 25 -8.19 10.01 -31.21
C LYS A 25 -8.03 11.47 -30.77
N ILE A 26 -8.09 11.76 -29.47
CA ILE A 26 -7.84 13.13 -28.94
C ILE A 26 -6.45 13.59 -29.37
N LYS A 27 -5.44 12.73 -29.17
CA LYS A 27 -4.06 13.03 -29.54
C LYS A 27 -3.93 13.28 -31.05
N SER A 28 -4.55 12.45 -31.88
CA SER A 28 -4.54 12.62 -33.35
C SER A 28 -5.13 13.97 -33.79
N LEU A 29 -6.24 14.40 -33.16
CA LEU A 29 -6.82 15.72 -33.44
C LEU A 29 -5.90 16.87 -32.99
N LYS A 30 -5.31 16.76 -31.79
CA LYS A 30 -4.34 17.76 -31.31
C LYS A 30 -3.11 17.83 -32.21
N ASP A 31 -2.59 16.69 -32.67
CA ASP A 31 -1.44 16.60 -33.58
C ASP A 31 -1.76 17.22 -34.95
N PHE A 32 -2.98 17.03 -35.47
CA PHE A 32 -3.46 17.69 -36.68
C PHE A 32 -3.39 19.22 -36.55
N ILE A 33 -3.90 19.77 -35.44
CA ILE A 33 -3.88 21.22 -35.17
C ILE A 33 -2.44 21.72 -34.98
N ALA A 34 -1.65 21.03 -34.16
CA ALA A 34 -0.26 21.40 -33.86
C ALA A 34 0.63 21.41 -35.12
N SER A 35 0.32 20.53 -36.09
CA SER A 35 0.99 20.46 -37.39
C SER A 35 0.49 21.49 -38.41
N LYS A 36 -0.34 22.44 -38.00
CA LYS A 36 -0.98 23.45 -38.86
C LYS A 36 -1.86 22.85 -39.96
N GLY A 37 -2.54 21.74 -39.66
CA GLY A 37 -3.62 21.25 -40.52
C GLY A 37 -4.72 22.30 -40.67
N ASP A 38 -5.42 22.27 -41.80
CA ASP A 38 -6.50 23.21 -42.08
C ASP A 38 -7.73 22.92 -41.19
N VAL A 39 -7.96 23.79 -40.21
CA VAL A 39 -9.06 23.70 -39.24
C VAL A 39 -10.43 24.09 -39.82
N GLU A 40 -10.47 24.58 -41.06
CA GLU A 40 -11.72 24.82 -41.79
C GLU A 40 -12.02 23.71 -42.81
N SER A 41 -11.18 22.67 -42.88
CA SER A 41 -11.36 21.56 -43.80
C SER A 41 -12.45 20.57 -43.36
N ASP A 42 -13.10 19.93 -44.34
CA ASP A 42 -14.07 18.85 -44.11
C ASP A 42 -13.46 17.71 -43.26
N PHE A 43 -12.15 17.46 -43.41
CA PHE A 43 -11.43 16.44 -42.65
C PHE A 43 -11.36 16.77 -41.17
N PHE A 44 -11.07 18.03 -40.82
CA PHE A 44 -11.09 18.50 -39.45
C PHE A 44 -12.49 18.43 -38.86
N PHE A 45 -13.50 18.90 -39.61
CA PHE A 45 -14.90 18.82 -39.18
C PHE A 45 -15.34 17.40 -38.87
N GLU A 46 -14.86 16.42 -39.63
CA GLU A 46 -15.16 15.02 -39.37
C GLU A 46 -14.51 14.49 -38.08
N MET A 47 -13.26 14.87 -37.81
CA MET A 47 -12.59 14.53 -36.54
C MET A 47 -13.31 15.15 -35.34
N VAL A 48 -13.68 16.44 -35.43
CA VAL A 48 -14.43 17.15 -34.38
C VAL A 48 -15.82 16.55 -34.19
N LYS A 49 -16.49 16.17 -35.29
CA LYS A 49 -17.81 15.53 -35.28
C LYS A 49 -17.84 14.30 -34.38
N TYR A 50 -16.78 13.47 -34.39
CA TYR A 50 -16.69 12.29 -33.51
C TYR A 50 -16.92 12.63 -32.03
N PHE A 51 -16.32 13.72 -31.54
CA PHE A 51 -16.47 14.16 -30.15
C PHE A 51 -17.82 14.86 -29.91
N ARG A 52 -18.30 15.61 -30.91
CA ARG A 52 -19.57 16.34 -30.81
C ARG A 52 -20.78 15.40 -30.80
N ASP A 53 -20.74 14.32 -31.57
CA ASP A 53 -21.84 13.35 -31.70
C ASP A 53 -22.06 12.53 -30.41
N ILE A 54 -21.19 12.66 -29.42
CA ILE A 54 -21.43 12.17 -28.05
C ILE A 54 -22.60 12.95 -27.39
N PHE A 55 -22.75 14.23 -27.72
CA PHE A 55 -23.76 15.12 -27.14
C PHE A 55 -24.91 15.44 -28.09
N LEU A 56 -24.77 15.13 -29.38
CA LEU A 56 -25.75 15.47 -30.41
C LEU A 56 -26.22 14.23 -31.18
N GLU A 57 -27.50 14.22 -31.52
CA GLU A 57 -28.09 13.33 -32.52
C GLU A 57 -27.70 13.76 -33.94
N GLU A 58 -27.91 12.88 -34.92
CA GLU A 58 -27.60 13.17 -36.33
C GLU A 58 -28.37 14.39 -36.87
N ASN A 59 -29.56 14.65 -36.33
CA ASN A 59 -30.39 15.81 -36.67
C ASN A 59 -29.98 17.10 -35.93
N GLY A 60 -28.90 17.06 -35.13
CA GLY A 60 -28.38 18.19 -34.36
C GLY A 60 -29.09 18.47 -33.04
N SER A 61 -30.07 17.64 -32.64
CA SER A 61 -30.72 17.78 -31.33
C SER A 61 -29.83 17.25 -30.18
N PRO A 62 -29.90 17.81 -28.96
CA PRO A 62 -29.11 17.33 -27.83
C PRO A 62 -29.51 15.91 -27.38
N LYS A 63 -28.50 15.05 -27.17
CA LYS A 63 -28.67 13.74 -26.55
C LYS A 63 -28.84 13.86 -25.04
N PRO A 64 -29.74 13.09 -24.41
CA PRO A 64 -29.84 13.05 -22.97
C PRO A 64 -28.61 12.38 -22.36
N ILE A 65 -27.93 13.07 -21.44
CA ILE A 65 -26.78 12.54 -20.71
C ILE A 65 -27.30 11.85 -19.45
N VAL A 66 -27.37 10.52 -19.49
CA VAL A 66 -27.85 9.70 -18.35
C VAL A 66 -26.78 9.64 -17.27
N THR A 67 -25.57 9.22 -17.64
CA THR A 67 -24.39 9.11 -16.76
C THR A 67 -23.19 9.73 -17.46
N ALA A 68 -22.49 10.62 -16.77
CA ALA A 68 -21.24 11.19 -17.26
C ALA A 68 -20.06 10.26 -16.95
N THR A 69 -19.18 10.12 -17.94
CA THR A 69 -17.94 9.32 -17.90
C THR A 69 -16.74 10.18 -18.28
N ASP A 70 -15.53 9.62 -18.15
CA ASP A 70 -14.28 10.23 -18.59
C ASP A 70 -14.31 10.64 -20.08
N ILE A 71 -14.98 9.85 -20.92
CA ILE A 71 -15.20 10.15 -22.34
C ILE A 71 -16.03 11.44 -22.48
N THR A 72 -17.17 11.54 -21.78
CA THR A 72 -18.03 12.73 -21.85
C THR A 72 -17.31 13.97 -21.33
N PHE A 73 -16.62 13.89 -20.18
CA PHE A 73 -15.84 15.02 -19.68
C PHE A 73 -14.73 15.43 -20.66
N SER A 74 -13.98 14.45 -21.16
CA SER A 74 -12.87 14.73 -22.08
C SER A 74 -13.34 15.34 -23.39
N SER A 75 -14.47 14.87 -23.95
CA SER A 75 -15.06 15.45 -25.15
C SER A 75 -15.57 16.87 -24.92
N PHE A 76 -16.25 17.13 -23.79
CA PHE A 76 -16.68 18.47 -23.43
C PHE A 76 -15.49 19.42 -23.30
N LEU A 77 -14.49 19.06 -22.49
CA LEU A 77 -13.31 19.89 -22.23
C LEU A 77 -12.49 20.13 -23.49
N LEU A 78 -12.38 19.13 -24.37
CA LEU A 78 -11.70 19.28 -25.66
C LEU A 78 -12.45 20.25 -26.59
N LEU A 79 -13.76 20.05 -26.78
CA LEU A 79 -14.55 20.91 -27.65
C LEU A 79 -14.60 22.35 -27.14
N GLU A 80 -14.71 22.51 -25.83
CA GLU A 80 -14.69 23.81 -25.19
C GLU A 80 -13.33 24.52 -25.36
N ASP A 81 -12.21 23.79 -25.26
CA ASP A 81 -10.88 24.35 -25.53
C ASP A 81 -10.76 24.85 -26.98
N LEU A 82 -11.24 24.06 -27.95
CA LEU A 82 -11.26 24.46 -29.37
C LEU A 82 -12.09 25.75 -29.58
N VAL A 83 -13.29 25.80 -29.01
CA VAL A 83 -14.18 26.96 -29.15
C VAL A 83 -13.62 28.19 -28.44
N LYS A 84 -13.36 28.08 -27.14
CA LYS A 84 -13.04 29.23 -26.28
C LYS A 84 -11.58 29.66 -26.35
N LYS A 85 -10.63 28.71 -26.29
CA LYS A 85 -9.20 29.05 -26.23
C LYS A 85 -8.55 29.16 -27.59
N GLN A 86 -9.00 28.34 -28.55
CA GLN A 86 -8.49 28.36 -29.92
C GLN A 86 -9.36 29.19 -30.88
N ASN A 87 -10.41 29.83 -30.36
CA ASN A 87 -11.30 30.76 -31.08
C ASN A 87 -12.02 30.13 -32.29
N MET A 88 -12.31 28.83 -32.23
CA MET A 88 -13.02 28.09 -33.29
C MET A 88 -14.54 28.17 -33.09
N ASN A 89 -15.09 29.39 -33.16
CA ASN A 89 -16.51 29.68 -32.87
C ASN A 89 -17.51 28.99 -33.82
N PHE A 90 -17.03 28.43 -34.93
CA PHE A 90 -17.83 27.65 -35.87
C PHE A 90 -18.19 26.25 -35.35
N ILE A 91 -17.54 25.77 -34.30
CA ILE A 91 -17.88 24.49 -33.65
C ILE A 91 -19.09 24.73 -32.75
N ASN A 92 -20.26 24.27 -33.20
CA ASN A 92 -21.50 24.39 -32.43
C ASN A 92 -21.58 23.36 -31.30
N MET A 93 -21.86 23.84 -30.08
CA MET A 93 -22.08 23.03 -28.87
C MET A 93 -23.50 23.28 -28.34
N PRO A 94 -24.17 22.28 -27.74
CA PRO A 94 -25.47 22.50 -27.11
C PRO A 94 -25.36 23.58 -26.02
N GLU A 95 -26.23 24.59 -26.04
CA GLU A 95 -26.23 25.66 -25.01
C GLU A 95 -26.45 25.13 -23.59
N SER A 96 -27.16 24.01 -23.45
CA SER A 96 -27.41 23.36 -22.17
C SER A 96 -26.22 22.54 -21.65
N LEU A 97 -25.20 22.30 -22.46
CA LEU A 97 -24.06 21.46 -22.09
C LEU A 97 -23.05 22.30 -21.28
N THR A 98 -22.97 22.03 -19.98
CA THR A 98 -22.03 22.68 -19.05
C THR A 98 -21.24 21.63 -18.29
N PHE A 99 -20.10 22.04 -17.71
CA PHE A 99 -19.34 21.16 -16.83
C PHE A 99 -20.15 20.77 -15.60
N SER A 100 -20.87 21.72 -15.00
CA SER A 100 -21.80 21.48 -13.89
C SER A 100 -22.84 20.39 -14.21
N LEU A 101 -23.43 20.40 -15.40
CA LEU A 101 -24.36 19.34 -15.84
C LEU A 101 -23.68 17.97 -15.84
N LEU A 102 -22.48 17.86 -16.40
CA LEU A 102 -21.74 16.60 -16.42
C LEU A 102 -21.35 16.16 -15.00
N TYR A 103 -20.96 17.10 -14.16
CA TYR A 103 -20.62 16.87 -12.76
C TYR A 103 -21.79 16.27 -11.98
N GLU A 104 -23.00 16.81 -12.14
CA GLU A 104 -24.22 16.29 -11.51
C GLU A 104 -24.62 14.90 -12.02
N ARG A 105 -24.22 14.55 -13.26
CA ARG A 105 -24.50 13.27 -13.90
C ARG A 105 -23.42 12.22 -13.68
N ALA A 106 -22.34 12.55 -12.99
CA ALA A 106 -21.24 11.61 -12.73
C ALA A 106 -21.55 10.78 -11.47
N ASP A 107 -21.66 9.46 -11.62
CA ASP A 107 -21.85 8.56 -10.46
C ASP A 107 -20.62 8.58 -9.52
N ASN A 108 -19.43 8.70 -10.10
CA ASN A 108 -18.18 8.78 -9.37
C ASN A 108 -17.19 9.72 -10.07
N ILE A 109 -17.06 10.93 -9.52
CA ILE A 109 -16.19 11.98 -10.09
C ILE A 109 -14.70 11.61 -10.02
N GLU A 110 -14.28 10.90 -8.96
CA GLU A 110 -12.89 10.47 -8.75
C GLU A 110 -12.49 9.47 -9.82
N ALA A 111 -13.35 8.49 -10.11
CA ALA A 111 -13.12 7.49 -11.15
C ALA A 111 -13.13 8.08 -12.56
N CYS A 112 -14.02 9.05 -12.83
CA CYS A 112 -14.03 9.77 -14.11
C CYS A 112 -12.71 10.52 -14.30
N PHE A 113 -12.29 11.30 -13.30
CA PHE A 113 -11.05 12.08 -13.37
C PHE A 113 -9.79 11.20 -13.42
N ALA A 114 -9.77 10.07 -12.71
CA ALA A 114 -8.66 9.12 -12.75
C ALA A 114 -8.45 8.53 -14.15
N SER A 115 -9.54 8.24 -14.86
CA SER A 115 -9.53 7.63 -16.21
C SER A 115 -9.12 8.60 -17.33
N ILE A 116 -9.17 9.92 -17.11
CA ILE A 116 -8.68 10.90 -18.08
C ILE A 116 -7.16 10.72 -18.29
N LYS A 117 -6.73 10.40 -19.50
CA LYS A 117 -5.30 10.17 -19.80
C LYS A 117 -4.56 11.43 -20.27
N ASP A 118 -5.29 12.44 -20.74
CA ASP A 118 -4.71 13.69 -21.26
C ASP A 118 -4.42 14.69 -20.11
N PRO A 119 -3.16 15.12 -19.91
CA PRO A 119 -2.80 16.01 -18.81
C PRO A 119 -3.38 17.42 -18.89
N GLU A 120 -3.63 17.94 -20.09
CA GLU A 120 -4.22 19.27 -20.29
C GLU A 120 -5.71 19.24 -19.98
N LEU A 121 -6.40 18.17 -20.38
CA LEU A 121 -7.80 17.95 -20.01
C LEU A 121 -7.95 17.76 -18.50
N LYS A 122 -7.02 17.07 -17.82
CA LYS A 122 -7.03 17.03 -16.34
C LYS A 122 -6.90 18.42 -15.71
N LYS A 123 -6.04 19.30 -16.24
CA LYS A 123 -5.96 20.69 -15.75
C LYS A 123 -7.27 21.43 -16.00
N SER A 124 -7.80 21.36 -17.21
CA SER A 124 -9.07 21.99 -17.57
C SER A 124 -10.21 21.51 -16.67
N PHE A 125 -10.27 20.20 -16.37
CA PHE A 125 -11.23 19.64 -15.43
C PHE A 125 -11.11 20.26 -14.04
N ILE A 126 -9.88 20.37 -13.52
CA ILE A 126 -9.62 20.99 -12.21
C ILE A 126 -10.05 22.46 -12.22
N ASP A 127 -9.77 23.20 -13.30
CA ASP A 127 -10.14 24.60 -13.43
C ASP A 127 -11.66 24.77 -13.36
N HIS A 128 -12.41 23.95 -14.09
CA HIS A 128 -13.87 23.95 -14.04
C HIS A 128 -14.41 23.58 -12.66
N VAL A 129 -13.77 22.62 -11.96
CA VAL A 129 -14.15 22.31 -10.58
C VAL A 129 -14.00 23.56 -9.70
N VAL A 130 -12.92 24.33 -9.84
CA VAL A 130 -12.69 25.55 -9.04
C VAL A 130 -13.67 26.66 -9.41
N GLU A 131 -13.98 26.81 -10.69
CA GLU A 131 -14.82 27.90 -11.21
C GLU A 131 -16.32 27.66 -10.97
N GLU A 132 -16.78 26.42 -11.14
CA GLU A 132 -18.21 26.12 -11.16
C GLU A 132 -18.72 25.42 -9.89
N ILE A 133 -17.85 24.70 -9.15
CA ILE A 133 -18.29 23.85 -8.03
C ILE A 133 -18.06 24.55 -6.69
N GLY A 134 -19.16 24.89 -6.00
CA GLY A 134 -19.10 25.66 -4.75
C GLY A 134 -18.28 25.03 -3.60
N ASN A 135 -18.17 23.70 -3.57
CA ASN A 135 -17.38 22.95 -2.57
C ASN A 135 -16.06 22.41 -3.13
N TRP A 136 -15.49 23.05 -4.17
CA TRP A 136 -14.26 22.63 -4.82
C TRP A 136 -13.09 22.27 -3.89
N PRO A 137 -12.87 22.88 -2.70
CA PRO A 137 -11.76 22.47 -1.84
C PRO A 137 -11.92 21.05 -1.29
N LYS A 138 -13.14 20.52 -1.23
CA LYS A 138 -13.34 19.12 -0.87
C LYS A 138 -13.10 18.22 -2.09
N VAL A 139 -13.62 18.63 -3.25
CA VAL A 139 -13.51 17.88 -4.50
C VAL A 139 -12.04 17.73 -4.92
N LEU A 140 -11.27 18.82 -4.94
CA LEU A 140 -9.85 18.75 -5.30
C LEU A 140 -9.03 17.88 -4.34
N ALA A 141 -9.41 17.81 -3.06
CA ALA A 141 -8.75 16.90 -2.13
C ALA A 141 -8.97 15.43 -2.50
N GLN A 142 -10.15 15.09 -3.02
CA GLN A 142 -10.48 13.76 -3.54
C GLN A 142 -9.78 13.46 -4.87
N LEU A 143 -9.60 14.47 -5.73
CA LEU A 143 -8.92 14.30 -7.02
C LEU A 143 -7.39 14.22 -6.91
N PHE A 144 -6.82 14.82 -5.86
CA PHE A 144 -5.37 14.95 -5.69
C PHE A 144 -4.56 13.64 -5.77
N PRO A 145 -5.00 12.50 -5.18
CA PRO A 145 -4.32 11.21 -5.35
C PRO A 145 -4.13 10.77 -6.81
N TYR A 146 -4.98 11.25 -7.72
CA TYR A 146 -4.97 10.91 -9.15
C TYR A 146 -4.27 11.99 -10.02
N TYR A 147 -3.75 13.05 -9.40
CA TYR A 147 -3.02 14.14 -10.04
C TYR A 147 -1.98 14.77 -9.11
N LEU A 148 -0.98 13.96 -8.73
CA LEU A 148 0.11 14.32 -7.83
C LEU A 148 1.11 15.30 -8.49
N THR A 149 0.68 16.53 -8.69
CA THR A 149 1.46 17.64 -9.25
C THR A 149 1.34 18.88 -8.38
N GLY A 150 2.20 19.89 -8.63
CA GLY A 150 2.14 21.18 -7.92
C GLY A 150 0.86 21.98 -8.19
N TYR A 151 0.07 21.60 -9.19
CA TYR A 151 -1.08 22.37 -9.67
C TYR A 151 -2.17 22.56 -8.61
N ILE A 152 -2.65 21.45 -8.04
CA ILE A 152 -3.66 21.48 -6.97
C ILE A 152 -3.14 22.27 -5.74
N PRO A 153 -1.94 21.98 -5.19
CA PRO A 153 -1.36 22.78 -4.11
C PRO A 153 -1.33 24.29 -4.40
N ASP A 154 -0.95 24.69 -5.62
CA ASP A 154 -0.88 26.09 -6.03
C ASP A 154 -2.28 26.73 -6.06
N ILE A 155 -3.31 26.02 -6.51
CA ILE A 155 -4.71 26.50 -6.48
C ILE A 155 -5.16 26.79 -5.04
N TYR A 156 -4.90 25.89 -4.09
CA TYR A 156 -5.23 26.15 -2.68
C TYR A 156 -4.47 27.36 -2.13
N ARG A 157 -3.21 27.56 -2.54
CA ARG A 157 -2.40 28.71 -2.13
C ARG A 157 -2.96 30.02 -2.69
N GLN A 158 -3.24 30.07 -3.99
CA GLN A 158 -3.78 31.25 -4.68
C GLN A 158 -5.13 31.67 -4.13
N ASN A 159 -5.98 30.70 -3.78
CA ASN A 159 -7.31 30.95 -3.22
C ASN A 159 -7.33 31.14 -1.69
N LYS A 160 -6.16 31.24 -1.03
CA LYS A 160 -6.02 31.39 0.44
C LYS A 160 -6.72 30.27 1.24
N LYS A 161 -6.82 29.06 0.67
CA LYS A 161 -7.45 27.86 1.27
C LYS A 161 -6.42 26.89 1.86
N THR A 162 -5.25 27.40 2.27
CA THR A 162 -4.15 26.58 2.80
C THR A 162 -4.58 25.68 3.96
N ASN A 163 -5.48 26.15 4.84
CA ASN A 163 -5.99 25.34 5.96
C ASN A 163 -6.81 24.12 5.51
N ASP A 164 -7.49 24.19 4.37
CA ASP A 164 -8.18 23.03 3.80
C ASP A 164 -7.17 22.05 3.21
N PHE A 165 -6.12 22.54 2.56
CA PHE A 165 -5.04 21.69 2.03
C PHE A 165 -4.24 20.98 3.14
N VAL A 166 -4.06 21.62 4.31
CA VAL A 166 -3.45 21.01 5.50
C VAL A 166 -4.17 19.71 5.91
N LYS A 167 -5.49 19.60 5.68
CA LYS A 167 -6.23 18.37 5.99
C LYS A 167 -5.73 17.16 5.17
N ILE A 168 -5.24 17.40 3.95
CA ILE A 168 -4.67 16.36 3.09
C ILE A 168 -3.36 15.83 3.67
N TYR A 169 -2.54 16.69 4.28
CA TYR A 169 -1.30 16.26 4.96
C TYR A 169 -1.62 15.31 6.12
N LYS A 170 -2.57 15.72 6.96
CA LYS A 170 -3.00 14.92 8.12
C LYS A 170 -3.55 13.56 7.68
N ASP A 171 -4.47 13.57 6.72
CA ASP A 171 -5.10 12.37 6.17
C ASP A 171 -4.10 11.43 5.47
N ALA A 172 -3.09 11.97 4.77
CA ALA A 172 -2.04 11.16 4.15
C ALA A 172 -1.17 10.42 5.18
N VAL A 173 -0.95 10.99 6.37
CA VAL A 173 -0.22 10.35 7.47
C VAL A 173 -1.10 9.32 8.17
N GLU A 174 -2.35 9.66 8.51
CA GLU A 174 -3.28 8.75 9.20
C GLU A 174 -3.62 7.52 8.35
N ASN A 175 -3.71 7.69 7.03
CA ASN A 175 -4.11 6.63 6.09
C ASN A 175 -2.96 6.21 5.15
N PHE A 176 -1.71 6.25 5.62
CA PHE A 176 -0.51 6.06 4.79
C PHE A 176 -0.45 4.75 3.98
N LYS A 177 -1.13 3.67 4.43
CA LYS A 177 -1.18 2.39 3.71
C LYS A 177 -2.00 2.46 2.41
N GLU A 178 -3.06 3.27 2.43
CA GLU A 178 -3.93 3.51 1.28
C GLU A 178 -3.42 4.71 0.45
N LYS A 179 -2.93 5.74 1.15
CA LYS A 179 -2.51 7.02 0.56
C LYS A 179 -0.99 7.15 0.43
N GLY A 180 -0.28 6.03 0.31
CA GLY A 180 1.19 5.99 0.30
C GLY A 180 1.82 6.87 -0.78
N ASN A 181 1.26 6.87 -2.00
CA ASN A 181 1.75 7.73 -3.09
C ASN A 181 1.53 9.22 -2.80
N THR A 182 0.38 9.57 -2.23
CA THR A 182 0.07 10.95 -1.82
C THR A 182 1.02 11.39 -0.71
N LEU A 183 1.21 10.57 0.32
CA LEU A 183 2.16 10.86 1.40
C LEU A 183 3.58 11.03 0.83
N LEU A 184 4.04 10.12 -0.03
CA LEU A 184 5.36 10.20 -0.63
C LEU A 184 5.54 11.46 -1.48
N TYR A 185 4.52 11.86 -2.24
CA TYR A 185 4.54 13.12 -2.98
C TYR A 185 4.68 14.32 -2.03
N LEU A 186 3.89 14.37 -0.96
CA LEU A 186 3.94 15.46 0.02
C LEU A 186 5.26 15.48 0.78
N LEU A 187 5.85 14.33 1.10
CA LEU A 187 7.16 14.25 1.75
C LEU A 187 8.28 14.85 0.89
N LYS A 188 8.21 14.68 -0.43
CA LYS A 188 9.24 15.18 -1.37
C LYS A 188 9.04 16.63 -1.79
N ASN A 189 7.78 17.03 -2.01
CA ASN A 189 7.45 18.28 -2.68
C ASN A 189 6.71 19.26 -1.77
N GLY A 190 6.26 18.81 -0.59
CA GLY A 190 5.50 19.62 0.36
C GLY A 190 6.38 20.60 1.13
N GLU A 191 5.75 21.67 1.62
CA GLU A 191 6.45 22.67 2.43
C GLU A 191 6.56 22.20 3.89
N PRO A 192 7.76 22.22 4.53
CA PRO A 192 7.93 21.68 5.89
C PRO A 192 6.96 22.23 6.94
N LYS A 193 6.64 23.54 6.87
CA LYS A 193 5.69 24.22 7.76
C LYS A 193 4.25 23.70 7.67
N MET A 194 3.91 22.92 6.65
CA MET A 194 2.56 22.35 6.48
C MET A 194 2.35 21.15 7.40
N TRP A 195 3.40 20.38 7.69
CA TRP A 195 3.34 19.27 8.64
C TRP A 195 3.03 19.76 10.05
N THR A 196 3.71 20.81 10.50
CA THR A 196 3.46 21.41 11.81
C THR A 196 2.06 22.01 11.90
N LYS A 197 1.57 22.65 10.83
CA LYS A 197 0.17 23.11 10.74
C LYS A 197 -0.85 21.97 10.76
N ALA A 198 -0.50 20.81 10.24
CA ALA A 198 -1.32 19.60 10.30
C ALA A 198 -1.31 18.94 11.69
N GLY A 199 -0.50 19.45 12.62
CA GLY A 199 -0.30 18.85 13.94
C GLY A 199 0.58 17.60 13.92
N ILE A 200 1.36 17.42 12.85
CA ILE A 200 2.25 16.26 12.69
C ILE A 200 3.66 16.68 13.10
N SER A 201 4.25 15.96 14.06
CA SER A 201 5.62 16.17 14.50
C SER A 201 6.63 15.54 13.54
N GLU A 202 7.88 16.00 13.58
CA GLU A 202 8.97 15.39 12.80
C GLU A 202 9.21 13.92 13.20
N GLU A 203 9.05 13.59 14.49
CA GLU A 203 9.06 12.21 14.99
C GLU A 203 7.97 11.37 14.33
N GLN A 204 6.73 11.85 14.32
CA GLN A 204 5.62 11.14 13.72
C GLN A 204 5.84 10.92 12.22
N LEU A 205 6.40 11.90 11.52
CA LEU A 205 6.78 11.74 10.10
C LEU A 205 7.84 10.68 9.90
N LEU A 206 8.89 10.68 10.73
CA LEU A 206 9.96 9.70 10.65
C LEU A 206 9.42 8.27 10.85
N PHE A 207 8.58 8.08 11.86
CA PHE A 207 7.97 6.78 12.13
C PHE A 207 7.04 6.35 10.99
N THR A 208 6.25 7.29 10.46
CA THR A 208 5.37 7.01 9.33
C THR A 208 6.17 6.65 8.07
N LYS A 209 7.31 7.30 7.81
CA LYS A 209 8.22 6.93 6.70
C LYS A 209 8.74 5.50 6.85
N LEU A 210 9.16 5.10 8.05
CA LEU A 210 9.64 3.74 8.35
C LEU A 210 8.52 2.69 8.20
N GLN A 211 7.33 2.99 8.73
CA GLN A 211 6.16 2.12 8.61
C GLN A 211 5.70 1.98 7.16
N LEU A 212 5.74 3.07 6.39
CA LEU A 212 5.43 3.05 4.96
C LEU A 212 6.49 2.23 4.21
N LEU A 213 7.78 2.36 4.54
CA LEU A 213 8.84 1.54 3.92
C LEU A 213 8.63 0.05 4.20
N ASP A 214 8.36 -0.34 5.44
CA ASP A 214 8.03 -1.73 5.80
C ASP A 214 6.82 -2.24 5.00
N TYR A 215 5.73 -1.47 4.97
CA TYR A 215 4.54 -1.82 4.22
C TYR A 215 4.81 -1.95 2.71
N THR A 216 5.58 -1.01 2.13
CA THR A 216 5.96 -1.02 0.71
C THR A 216 6.82 -2.25 0.39
N ASN A 217 7.80 -2.60 1.22
CA ASN A 217 8.63 -3.79 1.03
C ASN A 217 7.79 -5.08 1.09
N ARG A 218 6.85 -5.18 2.04
CA ARG A 218 5.88 -6.29 2.09
C ARG A 218 4.97 -6.36 0.86
N CYS A 219 4.60 -5.22 0.26
CA CYS A 219 3.84 -5.21 -0.98
C CYS A 219 4.65 -5.75 -2.16
N ILE A 220 5.95 -5.39 -2.25
CA ILE A 220 6.88 -5.92 -3.26
C ILE A 220 6.97 -7.44 -3.15
N ASP A 221 7.16 -7.95 -1.94
CA ASP A 221 7.24 -9.38 -1.64
C ASP A 221 5.93 -10.12 -2.00
N ASN A 222 4.80 -9.52 -1.66
CA ASN A 222 3.47 -10.02 -2.02
C ASN A 222 3.09 -9.83 -3.50
N LYS A 223 4.04 -9.40 -4.36
CA LYS A 223 3.85 -9.17 -5.80
C LYS A 223 2.75 -8.15 -6.14
N LYS A 224 2.43 -7.24 -5.21
CA LYS A 224 1.47 -6.16 -5.40
C LYS A 224 2.19 -4.93 -5.95
N ASP A 225 1.76 -4.45 -7.12
CA ASP A 225 2.26 -3.21 -7.77
C ASP A 225 3.80 -3.09 -7.74
N VAL A 226 4.50 -4.19 -8.03
CA VAL A 226 5.93 -4.38 -7.75
C VAL A 226 6.81 -3.26 -8.29
N GLN A 227 6.55 -2.81 -9.52
CA GLN A 227 7.35 -1.77 -10.16
C GLN A 227 7.24 -0.43 -9.42
N GLU A 228 6.01 0.00 -9.10
CA GLU A 228 5.78 1.27 -8.38
C GLU A 228 6.27 1.15 -6.94
N ASN A 229 6.01 0.03 -6.26
CA ASN A 229 6.47 -0.16 -4.88
C ASN A 229 8.00 -0.21 -4.77
N ARG A 230 8.73 -0.77 -5.74
CA ARG A 230 10.21 -0.69 -5.77
C ARG A 230 10.71 0.75 -5.88
N LYS A 231 10.05 1.57 -6.70
CA LYS A 231 10.37 2.99 -6.84
C LYS A 231 10.05 3.77 -5.55
N ASN A 232 8.93 3.45 -4.91
CA ASN A 232 8.54 4.04 -3.63
C ASN A 232 9.52 3.65 -2.52
N ALA A 233 9.88 2.38 -2.39
CA ALA A 233 10.86 1.89 -1.42
C ALA A 233 12.22 2.58 -1.61
N LYS A 234 12.71 2.68 -2.86
CA LYS A 234 13.94 3.42 -3.17
C LYS A 234 13.87 4.89 -2.74
N THR A 235 12.73 5.53 -2.96
CA THR A 235 12.52 6.92 -2.56
C THR A 235 12.51 7.07 -1.03
N LEU A 236 11.81 6.19 -0.32
CA LEU A 236 11.74 6.18 1.13
C LEU A 236 13.12 5.91 1.75
N MET A 237 13.89 5.00 1.18
CA MET A 237 15.29 4.77 1.57
C MET A 237 16.13 6.04 1.42
N GLY A 238 15.97 6.78 0.32
CA GLY A 238 16.65 8.06 0.12
C GLY A 238 16.28 9.10 1.18
N LEU A 239 14.98 9.28 1.44
CA LEU A 239 14.50 10.21 2.48
C LEU A 239 15.00 9.82 3.88
N LEU A 240 14.99 8.54 4.22
CA LEU A 240 15.34 8.06 5.56
C LEU A 240 16.86 8.08 5.83
N PHE A 241 17.65 7.63 4.86
CA PHE A 241 19.08 7.38 5.06
C PHE A 241 19.97 8.38 4.32
N ASP A 242 19.68 8.69 3.06
CA ASP A 242 20.55 9.56 2.24
C ASP A 242 20.39 11.03 2.65
N GLU A 243 19.17 11.47 2.95
CA GLU A 243 18.87 12.81 3.50
C GLU A 243 19.12 12.90 5.02
N LYS A 244 19.57 11.79 5.63
CA LYS A 244 19.96 11.61 7.02
C LYS A 244 18.87 11.89 8.07
N ASP A 245 17.60 11.76 7.71
CA ASP A 245 16.48 12.03 8.63
C ASP A 245 16.55 11.19 9.90
N ILE A 246 16.84 9.88 9.79
CA ILE A 246 17.00 9.00 10.95
C ILE A 246 18.15 9.48 11.84
N PHE A 247 19.28 9.88 11.24
CA PHE A 247 20.47 10.25 11.99
C PHE A 247 20.30 11.61 12.70
N LYS A 248 19.66 12.59 12.05
CA LYS A 248 19.29 13.87 12.70
C LYS A 248 18.40 13.63 13.92
N TYR A 249 17.41 12.74 13.80
CA TYR A 249 16.54 12.39 14.92
C TYR A 249 17.28 11.73 16.08
N ILE A 250 18.27 10.88 15.80
CA ILE A 250 19.14 10.29 16.83
C ILE A 250 20.01 11.36 17.50
N GLU A 251 20.60 12.27 16.70
CA GLU A 251 21.48 13.34 17.17
C GLU A 251 20.75 14.34 18.09
N GLU A 252 19.51 14.70 17.75
CA GLU A 252 18.67 15.65 18.49
C GLU A 252 17.86 15.00 19.62
N GLY A 253 17.71 13.67 19.58
CA GLY A 253 16.87 12.90 20.48
C GLY A 253 17.47 12.59 21.86
N LYS A 254 16.66 11.97 22.70
CA LYS A 254 17.05 11.36 23.99
C LYS A 254 17.15 9.84 23.86
N GLU A 255 17.72 9.19 24.86
CA GLU A 255 17.91 7.73 24.87
C GLU A 255 16.62 6.93 24.64
N GLU A 256 15.48 7.38 25.19
CA GLU A 256 14.17 6.74 24.95
C GLU A 256 13.75 6.76 23.48
N HIS A 257 14.13 7.79 22.72
CA HIS A 257 13.86 7.90 21.29
C HIS A 257 14.73 6.94 20.49
N ALA A 258 15.97 6.72 20.94
CA ALA A 258 16.90 5.75 20.36
C ALA A 258 16.34 4.32 20.43
N GLN A 259 15.69 3.96 21.55
CA GLN A 259 15.02 2.66 21.69
C GLN A 259 13.88 2.48 20.69
N LYS A 260 13.02 3.50 20.53
CA LYS A 260 11.89 3.46 19.59
C LYS A 260 12.36 3.35 18.14
N ILE A 261 13.31 4.20 17.73
CA ILE A 261 13.81 4.20 16.35
C ILE A 261 14.57 2.90 16.03
N TYR A 262 15.38 2.40 16.97
CA TYR A 262 16.09 1.13 16.78
C TYR A 262 15.11 -0.04 16.61
N SER A 263 14.07 -0.11 17.45
CA SER A 263 13.01 -1.12 17.32
C SER A 263 12.30 -1.04 15.97
N LEU A 264 11.92 0.16 15.52
CA LEU A 264 11.25 0.35 14.23
C LEU A 264 12.15 -0.07 13.06
N VAL A 265 13.40 0.40 13.03
CA VAL A 265 14.38 0.07 11.98
C VAL A 265 14.68 -1.43 11.94
N ALA A 266 14.83 -2.07 13.11
CA ALA A 266 15.07 -3.51 13.20
C ALA A 266 13.93 -4.32 12.57
N ASN A 267 12.69 -3.85 12.72
CA ASN A 267 11.46 -4.51 12.26
C ASN A 267 11.07 -4.22 10.80
N VAL A 268 11.74 -3.29 10.11
CA VAL A 268 11.47 -3.05 8.68
C VAL A 268 11.81 -4.29 7.86
N PHE A 269 10.80 -4.84 7.19
CA PHE A 269 10.94 -5.98 6.29
C PHE A 269 11.91 -5.67 5.14
N ASP A 270 12.80 -6.62 4.85
CA ASP A 270 13.79 -6.53 3.76
C ASP A 270 14.67 -5.26 3.78
N LEU A 271 14.91 -4.69 4.97
CA LEU A 271 15.85 -3.58 5.12
C LEU A 271 17.30 -4.11 5.03
N PRO A 272 18.18 -3.54 4.17
CA PRO A 272 19.56 -4.01 4.03
C PRO A 272 20.32 -3.99 5.35
N GLY A 273 21.06 -5.06 5.65
CA GLY A 273 21.81 -5.19 6.91
C GLY A 273 22.77 -4.03 7.19
N GLY A 274 23.42 -3.50 6.14
CA GLY A 274 24.29 -2.32 6.26
C GLY A 274 23.57 -1.10 6.84
N LYS A 275 22.30 -0.87 6.48
CA LYS A 275 21.50 0.23 7.02
C LYS A 275 21.13 0.03 8.49
N LYS A 276 20.87 -1.21 8.91
CA LYS A 276 20.66 -1.54 10.33
C LYS A 276 21.93 -1.25 11.14
N ILE A 277 23.09 -1.60 10.61
CA ILE A 277 24.40 -1.36 11.24
C ILE A 277 24.69 0.14 11.34
N GLU A 278 24.43 0.92 10.28
CA GLU A 278 24.60 2.39 10.30
C GLU A 278 23.79 3.04 11.44
N VAL A 279 22.51 2.66 11.58
CA VAL A 279 21.64 3.18 12.65
C VAL A 279 22.14 2.75 14.03
N LYS A 280 22.54 1.49 14.17
CA LYS A 280 23.10 0.95 15.42
C LYS A 280 24.35 1.73 15.84
N HIS A 281 25.29 1.92 14.92
CA HIS A 281 26.50 2.71 15.17
C HIS A 281 26.18 4.15 15.60
N ALA A 282 25.27 4.83 14.91
CA ALA A 282 24.87 6.20 15.26
C ALA A 282 24.28 6.30 16.67
N ILE A 283 23.47 5.30 17.08
CA ILE A 283 22.94 5.23 18.44
C ILE A 283 24.05 4.96 19.45
N SER A 284 24.97 4.03 19.18
CA SER A 284 26.10 3.72 20.08
C SER A 284 27.02 4.93 20.27
N GLU A 285 27.26 5.70 19.21
CA GLU A 285 28.08 6.89 19.23
C GLU A 285 27.44 8.00 20.08
N LYS A 286 26.13 8.20 19.92
CA LYS A 286 25.39 9.22 20.67
C LYS A 286 25.11 8.81 22.13
N PHE A 287 24.83 7.54 22.35
CA PHE A 287 24.44 6.97 23.65
C PHE A 287 25.33 5.75 23.98
N PRO A 288 26.57 5.95 24.46
CA PRO A 288 27.52 4.86 24.72
C PRO A 288 27.07 3.83 25.77
N SER A 289 26.12 4.20 26.64
CA SER A 289 25.53 3.32 27.67
C SER A 289 24.24 2.64 27.20
N PHE A 290 23.77 2.93 25.98
CA PHE A 290 22.57 2.36 25.43
C PHE A 290 22.74 0.86 25.23
N ARG A 291 21.78 0.08 25.76
CA ARG A 291 21.75 -1.36 25.58
C ARG A 291 20.79 -1.69 24.46
N PHE A 292 21.33 -2.04 23.31
CA PHE A 292 20.51 -2.60 22.26
C PHE A 292 19.96 -3.95 22.73
N PHE A 293 18.70 -4.21 22.44
CA PHE A 293 18.08 -5.48 22.81
C PHE A 293 18.70 -6.69 22.08
N ASP A 294 19.44 -6.48 20.99
CA ASP A 294 20.29 -7.49 20.36
C ASP A 294 21.71 -7.59 20.98
N GLU A 295 22.11 -6.62 21.81
CA GLU A 295 23.41 -6.56 22.54
C GLU A 295 23.31 -6.83 24.04
N VAL A 296 22.12 -7.13 24.56
CA VAL A 296 22.03 -7.87 25.82
C VAL A 296 22.48 -9.30 25.52
N MET A 297 23.80 -9.48 25.41
CA MET A 297 24.61 -10.69 25.63
C MET A 297 26.10 -10.35 25.44
N PRO A 298 26.90 -10.25 26.52
CA PRO A 298 28.25 -10.74 26.47
C PRO A 298 28.20 -12.23 26.14
N ILE A 299 29.16 -12.66 25.34
CA ILE A 299 29.40 -14.07 25.00
C ILE A 299 29.67 -14.84 26.28
N ASP A 300 28.64 -15.50 26.81
CA ASP A 300 28.80 -16.74 27.54
C ASP A 300 27.98 -17.81 26.81
N LYS A 301 28.66 -18.92 26.52
CA LYS A 301 28.06 -20.13 25.98
C LYS A 301 26.91 -20.53 26.92
N GLU A 302 25.76 -20.88 26.34
CA GLU A 302 24.51 -21.28 27.05
C GLU A 302 23.57 -20.13 27.44
N SER A 303 22.97 -19.47 26.43
CA SER A 303 21.52 -19.18 26.41
C SER A 303 21.18 -18.45 25.12
N VAL A 304 20.80 -19.23 24.11
CA VAL A 304 20.29 -18.70 22.86
C VAL A 304 18.87 -18.19 23.15
N VAL A 305 18.58 -16.90 22.90
CA VAL A 305 17.23 -16.50 22.48
C VAL A 305 17.30 -16.44 20.97
N PRO A 306 16.97 -17.53 20.25
CA PRO A 306 17.15 -17.51 18.83
C PRO A 306 15.99 -16.70 18.22
N THR A 307 16.26 -15.96 17.16
CA THR A 307 15.26 -15.24 16.35
C THR A 307 14.69 -16.11 15.22
N GLY A 308 14.79 -17.44 15.36
CA GLY A 308 14.24 -18.44 14.45
C GLY A 308 12.87 -18.95 14.89
N LEU A 309 12.16 -19.64 14.01
CA LEU A 309 10.93 -20.35 14.36
C LEU A 309 11.31 -21.64 15.11
N PHE A 310 11.22 -21.68 16.45
CA PHE A 310 11.46 -22.93 17.17
C PHE A 310 10.31 -23.90 17.02
N CYS A 311 10.67 -25.16 16.89
CA CYS A 311 9.73 -26.25 16.79
C CYS A 311 10.37 -27.55 17.28
N THR A 312 9.53 -28.55 17.52
CA THR A 312 9.99 -29.92 17.75
C THR A 312 10.33 -30.60 16.43
N ALA A 313 11.12 -31.68 16.48
CA ALA A 313 11.40 -32.48 15.28
C ALA A 313 10.11 -33.06 14.66
N ALA A 314 9.17 -33.47 15.50
CA ALA A 314 7.88 -34.01 15.08
C ALA A 314 7.04 -32.97 14.31
N SER A 315 6.99 -31.73 14.80
CA SER A 315 6.24 -30.65 14.14
C SER A 315 6.87 -30.25 12.81
N LEU A 316 8.20 -30.17 12.72
CA LEU A 316 8.88 -29.89 11.46
C LEU A 316 8.58 -30.98 10.40
N ASP A 317 8.61 -32.25 10.80
CA ASP A 317 8.26 -33.36 9.92
C ASP A 317 6.79 -33.29 9.48
N ALA A 318 5.88 -33.01 10.40
CA ALA A 318 4.45 -32.82 10.10
C ALA A 318 4.23 -31.67 9.10
N LYS A 319 4.90 -30.52 9.28
CA LYS A 319 4.81 -29.39 8.36
C LYS A 319 5.42 -29.65 6.99
N LYS A 320 6.51 -30.42 6.91
CA LYS A 320 7.06 -30.88 5.62
C LYS A 320 6.08 -31.80 4.89
N LYS A 321 5.46 -32.75 5.60
CA LYS A 321 4.41 -33.62 5.02
C LYS A 321 3.19 -32.83 4.56
N GLU A 322 2.76 -31.83 5.33
CA GLU A 322 1.67 -30.92 4.96
C GLU A 322 2.03 -30.15 3.68
N LEU A 323 3.25 -29.60 3.59
CA LEU A 323 3.75 -28.92 2.40
C LEU A 323 3.74 -29.85 1.16
N GLU A 324 4.30 -31.06 1.29
CA GLU A 324 4.34 -32.05 0.22
C GLU A 324 2.94 -32.47 -0.23
N TYR A 325 2.01 -32.65 0.70
CA TYR A 325 0.62 -33.00 0.41
C TYR A 325 -0.08 -31.88 -0.37
N ILE A 326 0.03 -30.63 0.08
CA ILE A 326 -0.53 -29.48 -0.64
C ILE A 326 0.06 -29.40 -2.05
N GLN A 327 1.38 -29.57 -2.17
CA GLN A 327 2.10 -29.41 -3.44
C GLN A 327 1.79 -30.51 -4.46
N HIS A 328 1.75 -31.76 -4.02
CA HIS A 328 1.70 -32.93 -4.90
C HIS A 328 0.32 -33.59 -5.00
N VAL A 329 -0.62 -33.26 -4.10
CA VAL A 329 -1.97 -33.82 -4.08
C VAL A 329 -3.02 -32.74 -4.30
N GLU A 330 -3.16 -31.79 -3.38
CA GLU A 330 -4.29 -30.84 -3.41
C GLU A 330 -4.20 -29.84 -4.57
N LEU A 331 -3.01 -29.29 -4.85
CA LEU A 331 -2.85 -28.29 -5.90
C LEU A 331 -3.11 -28.87 -7.30
N PRO A 332 -2.61 -30.08 -7.66
CA PRO A 332 -3.01 -30.77 -8.88
C PRO A 332 -4.51 -31.10 -8.96
N GLU A 333 -5.13 -31.53 -7.85
CA GLU A 333 -6.57 -31.83 -7.81
C GLU A 333 -7.41 -30.58 -8.10
N VAL A 334 -7.13 -29.47 -7.43
CA VAL A 334 -7.82 -28.19 -7.65
C VAL A 334 -7.58 -27.68 -9.07
N ALA A 335 -6.39 -27.86 -9.64
CA ALA A 335 -6.12 -27.49 -11.03
C ALA A 335 -6.97 -28.32 -12.02
N ARG A 336 -7.17 -29.62 -11.75
CA ARG A 336 -8.03 -30.50 -12.54
C ARG A 336 -9.51 -30.08 -12.42
N GLU A 337 -9.97 -29.76 -11.22
CA GLU A 337 -11.34 -29.27 -10.95
C GLU A 337 -11.62 -27.96 -11.69
N ILE A 338 -10.70 -27.00 -11.66
CA ILE A 338 -10.80 -25.75 -12.42
C ILE A 338 -10.84 -26.02 -13.93
N GLY A 339 -10.04 -26.97 -14.42
CA GLY A 339 -10.03 -27.40 -15.81
C GLY A 339 -11.39 -27.95 -16.26
N MET A 340 -11.98 -28.84 -15.46
CA MET A 340 -13.32 -29.40 -15.71
C MET A 340 -14.41 -28.33 -15.66
N ALA A 341 -14.38 -27.44 -14.66
CA ALA A 341 -15.33 -26.33 -14.56
C ALA A 341 -15.25 -25.37 -15.74
N ARG A 342 -14.05 -25.19 -16.32
CA ARG A 342 -13.82 -24.35 -17.50
C ARG A 342 -14.44 -24.92 -18.78
N GLU A 343 -14.54 -26.24 -18.90
CA GLU A 343 -15.14 -26.92 -20.05
C GLU A 343 -16.68 -26.84 -20.06
N MET A 344 -17.30 -26.48 -18.93
CA MET A 344 -18.76 -26.38 -18.78
C MET A 344 -19.37 -25.05 -19.27
N GLY A 345 -18.58 -24.14 -19.86
CA GLY A 345 -19.10 -22.94 -20.53
C GLY A 345 -19.00 -21.67 -19.69
N ASP A 346 -20.13 -20.99 -19.42
CA ASP A 346 -20.15 -19.58 -19.00
C ASP A 346 -19.45 -19.32 -17.64
N LEU A 347 -18.22 -18.83 -17.72
CA LEU A 347 -17.32 -18.60 -16.59
C LEU A 347 -17.75 -17.45 -15.68
N ARG A 348 -18.64 -16.56 -16.15
CA ARG A 348 -19.06 -15.39 -15.37
C ARG A 348 -20.04 -15.75 -14.24
N GLU A 349 -20.82 -16.81 -14.42
CA GLU A 349 -21.80 -17.29 -13.42
C GLU A 349 -21.39 -18.59 -12.72
N ASN A 350 -20.39 -19.30 -13.23
CA ASN A 350 -19.94 -20.57 -12.68
C ASN A 350 -19.31 -20.43 -11.28
N SER A 351 -20.04 -20.86 -10.25
CA SER A 351 -19.63 -20.84 -8.84
C SER A 351 -18.43 -21.72 -8.55
N GLU A 352 -18.37 -22.89 -9.18
CA GLU A 352 -17.33 -23.91 -9.01
C GLU A 352 -15.99 -23.41 -9.56
N TYR A 353 -16.01 -22.67 -10.66
CA TYR A 353 -14.82 -22.01 -11.21
C TYR A 353 -14.29 -20.92 -10.27
N LYS A 354 -15.16 -20.06 -9.73
CA LYS A 354 -14.78 -19.00 -8.79
C LYS A 354 -14.22 -19.59 -7.49
N TYR A 355 -14.91 -20.58 -6.92
CA TYR A 355 -14.46 -21.31 -5.73
C TYR A 355 -13.13 -22.02 -5.97
N GLY A 356 -12.95 -22.69 -7.11
CA GLY A 356 -11.70 -23.34 -7.47
C GLY A 356 -10.53 -22.36 -7.56
N LYS A 357 -10.73 -21.18 -8.18
CA LYS A 357 -9.70 -20.12 -8.25
C LYS A 357 -9.34 -19.56 -6.87
N GLU A 358 -10.32 -19.38 -5.98
CA GLU A 358 -10.09 -18.93 -4.61
C GLU A 358 -9.34 -19.99 -3.79
N LYS A 359 -9.77 -21.25 -3.85
CA LYS A 359 -9.10 -22.39 -3.20
C LYS A 359 -7.66 -22.54 -3.71
N GLN A 360 -7.43 -22.42 -5.02
CA GLN A 360 -6.09 -22.41 -5.60
C GLN A 360 -5.22 -21.27 -5.05
N SER A 361 -5.78 -20.07 -4.88
CA SER A 361 -5.05 -18.95 -4.28
C SER A 361 -4.69 -19.21 -2.81
N LEU A 362 -5.63 -19.78 -2.04
CA LEU A 362 -5.42 -20.10 -0.63
C LEU A 362 -4.34 -21.18 -0.44
N LEU A 363 -4.37 -22.24 -1.25
CA LEU A 363 -3.36 -23.30 -1.22
C LEU A 363 -1.98 -22.77 -1.60
N ASN A 364 -1.87 -21.94 -2.64
CA ASN A 364 -0.58 -21.33 -3.02
C ASN A 364 -0.03 -20.41 -1.92
N ASN A 365 -0.88 -19.62 -1.27
CA ASN A 365 -0.48 -18.77 -0.14
C ASN A 365 -0.03 -19.61 1.06
N THR A 366 -0.74 -20.71 1.35
CA THR A 366 -0.41 -21.64 2.44
C THR A 366 0.91 -22.36 2.17
N LEU A 367 1.11 -22.86 0.95
CA LEU A 367 2.35 -23.51 0.51
C LEU A 367 3.55 -22.55 0.63
N ARG A 368 3.41 -21.29 0.19
CA ARG A 368 4.46 -20.29 0.32
C ARG A 368 4.79 -19.99 1.78
N ARG A 369 3.77 -19.75 2.62
CA ARG A 369 3.93 -19.51 4.05
C ARG A 369 4.62 -20.69 4.74
N LEU A 370 4.15 -21.92 4.50
CA LEU A 370 4.75 -23.13 5.07
C LEU A 370 6.20 -23.31 4.63
N ALA A 371 6.54 -23.07 3.36
CA ALA A 371 7.91 -23.16 2.88
C ALA A 371 8.84 -22.15 3.58
N GLU A 372 8.41 -20.90 3.74
CA GLU A 372 9.17 -19.86 4.46
C GLU A 372 9.29 -20.13 5.96
N GLU A 373 8.25 -20.69 6.58
CA GLU A 373 8.29 -21.10 7.98
C GLU A 373 9.24 -22.29 8.18
N ILE A 374 9.20 -23.29 7.30
CA ILE A 374 10.10 -24.46 7.31
C ILE A 374 11.56 -24.06 7.10
N ASP A 375 11.84 -23.13 6.18
CA ASP A 375 13.21 -22.65 5.91
C ASP A 375 13.83 -21.95 7.13
N ARG A 376 13.02 -21.21 7.89
CA ARG A 376 13.44 -20.51 9.12
C ARG A 376 13.29 -21.35 10.39
N ALA A 377 12.78 -22.57 10.28
CA ALA A 377 12.52 -23.44 11.40
C ALA A 377 13.82 -23.97 12.01
N THR A 378 13.97 -23.83 13.31
CA THR A 378 15.07 -24.38 14.09
C THR A 378 14.53 -25.43 15.04
N VAL A 379 14.98 -26.67 14.88
CA VAL A 379 14.59 -27.77 15.77
C VAL A 379 15.32 -27.62 17.10
N ILE A 380 14.56 -27.57 18.19
CA ILE A 380 15.08 -27.60 19.55
C ILE A 380 14.84 -28.99 20.13
N THR A 381 15.85 -29.53 20.79
CA THR A 381 15.83 -30.81 21.48
C THR A 381 16.00 -30.57 22.97
N LYS A 382 15.51 -31.50 23.80
CA LYS A 382 15.51 -31.38 25.27
C LYS A 382 16.86 -31.00 25.88
N ASP A 383 17.96 -31.53 25.33
CA ASP A 383 19.34 -31.25 25.76
C ASP A 383 19.77 -29.79 25.58
N LYS A 384 19.02 -29.00 24.80
CA LYS A 384 19.28 -27.58 24.54
C LYS A 384 18.36 -26.64 25.32
N VAL A 385 17.48 -27.18 26.16
CA VAL A 385 16.57 -26.39 26.99
C VAL A 385 17.25 -26.10 28.33
N ASP A 386 17.31 -24.83 28.70
CA ASP A 386 17.76 -24.40 30.02
C ASP A 386 16.71 -24.82 31.08
N PRO A 387 17.05 -25.68 32.06
CA PRO A 387 16.10 -26.15 33.06
C PRO A 387 15.83 -25.14 34.17
N ASP A 388 16.57 -24.03 34.25
CA ASP A 388 16.46 -23.06 35.33
C ASP A 388 15.62 -21.83 34.95
N LYS A 389 15.27 -21.68 33.67
CA LYS A 389 14.58 -20.51 33.11
C LYS A 389 13.40 -20.89 32.24
N ILE A 390 12.35 -20.08 32.26
CA ILE A 390 11.23 -20.20 31.31
C ILE A 390 11.74 -19.99 29.87
N GLY A 391 11.53 -20.98 29.01
CA GLY A 391 11.98 -20.99 27.62
C GLY A 391 11.23 -22.02 26.75
N PHE A 392 11.62 -22.17 25.49
CA PHE A 392 11.02 -23.19 24.61
C PHE A 392 11.13 -24.59 25.23
N GLY A 393 10.04 -25.35 25.22
CA GLY A 393 10.02 -26.71 25.76
C GLY A 393 9.89 -26.78 27.28
N THR A 394 9.51 -25.69 27.94
CA THR A 394 9.32 -25.67 29.40
C THR A 394 7.83 -25.63 29.77
N LYS A 395 7.49 -26.30 30.86
CA LYS A 395 6.23 -26.18 31.56
C LYS A 395 6.46 -25.38 32.84
N VAL A 396 5.68 -24.34 33.04
CA VAL A 396 5.81 -23.43 34.18
C VAL A 396 4.52 -23.36 34.97
N VAL A 397 4.63 -23.45 36.29
CA VAL A 397 3.56 -23.16 37.23
C VAL A 397 3.76 -21.75 37.76
N LEU A 398 2.78 -20.87 37.54
CA LEU A 398 2.78 -19.48 37.99
C LEU A 398 1.68 -19.28 39.03
N TYR A 399 1.96 -18.51 40.08
CA TYR A 399 0.92 -17.98 40.96
C TYR A 399 0.51 -16.59 40.48
N ASP A 400 -0.75 -16.44 40.07
CA ASP A 400 -1.37 -15.19 39.62
C ASP A 400 -1.86 -14.39 40.83
N HIS A 401 -1.18 -13.28 41.15
CA HIS A 401 -1.55 -12.41 42.28
C HIS A 401 -2.82 -11.61 42.03
N ALA A 402 -3.25 -11.43 40.78
CA ALA A 402 -4.50 -10.74 40.46
C ALA A 402 -5.71 -11.66 40.61
N LYS A 403 -5.53 -12.96 40.37
CA LYS A 403 -6.61 -13.98 40.48
C LYS A 403 -6.49 -14.87 41.71
N GLU A 404 -5.45 -14.69 42.51
CA GLU A 404 -5.13 -15.45 43.72
C GLU A 404 -5.09 -16.98 43.51
N GLN A 405 -4.68 -17.44 42.32
CA GLN A 405 -4.68 -18.86 41.95
C GLN A 405 -3.42 -19.27 41.16
N GLU A 406 -3.14 -20.57 41.14
CA GLU A 406 -2.09 -21.13 40.29
C GLU A 406 -2.59 -21.36 38.86
N VAL A 407 -1.73 -21.06 37.89
CA VAL A 407 -1.96 -21.31 36.47
C VAL A 407 -0.73 -22.00 35.88
N VAL A 408 -0.97 -22.93 34.95
CA VAL A 408 0.09 -23.71 34.33
C VAL A 408 0.16 -23.36 32.86
N TYR A 409 1.34 -22.96 32.40
CA TYR A 409 1.63 -22.68 30.99
C TYR A 409 2.69 -23.61 30.44
N THR A 410 2.53 -23.96 29.17
CA THR A 410 3.51 -24.73 28.41
C THR A 410 4.07 -23.81 27.33
N ILE A 411 5.38 -23.59 27.29
CA ILE A 411 5.99 -22.62 26.37
C ILE A 411 6.58 -23.36 25.17
N MET A 412 5.97 -23.17 24.01
CA MET A 412 6.33 -23.88 22.78
C MET A 412 6.46 -22.91 21.59
N GLY A 413 6.70 -23.48 20.40
CA GLY A 413 6.77 -22.75 19.15
C GLY A 413 5.38 -22.42 18.57
N PRO A 414 5.33 -21.64 17.49
CA PRO A 414 4.08 -21.27 16.84
C PRO A 414 3.31 -22.47 16.25
N TRP A 415 3.99 -23.59 15.96
CA TRP A 415 3.35 -24.77 15.39
C TRP A 415 2.74 -25.70 16.44
N GLU A 416 3.25 -25.64 17.67
CA GLU A 416 2.75 -26.43 18.81
C GLU A 416 1.83 -25.61 19.73
N SER A 417 1.79 -24.28 19.57
CA SER A 417 1.02 -23.41 20.45
C SER A 417 -0.49 -23.63 20.30
N ASN A 418 -1.15 -23.72 21.44
CA ASN A 418 -2.60 -23.82 21.59
C ASN A 418 -3.02 -23.06 22.85
N PRO A 419 -3.44 -21.79 22.72
CA PRO A 419 -3.80 -20.95 23.86
C PRO A 419 -4.97 -21.51 24.69
N ASP A 420 -5.90 -22.24 24.06
CA ASP A 420 -7.06 -22.84 24.76
C ASP A 420 -6.62 -23.95 25.74
N GLU A 421 -5.46 -24.57 25.47
CA GLU A 421 -4.82 -25.57 26.33
C GLU A 421 -3.66 -24.99 27.16
N ASN A 422 -3.54 -23.66 27.24
CA ASN A 422 -2.43 -22.95 27.89
C ASN A 422 -1.04 -23.28 27.32
N ILE A 423 -0.97 -23.69 26.04
CA ILE A 423 0.29 -23.85 25.31
C ILE A 423 0.60 -22.54 24.58
N ILE A 424 1.52 -21.77 25.14
CA ILE A 424 1.83 -20.41 24.73
C ILE A 424 2.94 -20.40 23.69
N ASN A 425 2.71 -19.66 22.62
CA ASN A 425 3.74 -19.35 21.63
C ASN A 425 4.80 -18.43 22.26
N LEU A 426 6.03 -18.91 22.35
CA LEU A 426 7.18 -18.16 22.87
C LEU A 426 7.39 -16.82 22.13
N SER A 427 7.09 -16.76 20.83
CA SER A 427 7.27 -15.56 20.02
C SER A 427 6.17 -14.51 20.21
N ALA A 428 5.04 -14.87 20.83
CA ALA A 428 3.93 -13.95 21.09
C ALA A 428 4.25 -12.99 22.27
N PRO A 429 3.61 -11.80 22.34
CA PRO A 429 3.88 -10.83 23.41
C PRO A 429 3.78 -11.40 24.83
N PHE A 430 2.80 -12.26 25.08
CA PHE A 430 2.64 -12.94 26.37
C PHE A 430 3.79 -13.93 26.64
N GLY A 431 4.13 -14.79 25.69
CA GLY A 431 5.25 -15.73 25.83
C GLY A 431 6.60 -15.05 26.04
N ARG A 432 6.84 -13.93 25.35
CA ARG A 432 8.06 -13.11 25.55
C ARG A 432 8.12 -12.48 26.94
N ALA A 433 6.99 -12.08 27.49
CA ALA A 433 6.92 -11.51 28.84
C ALA A 433 7.17 -12.55 29.94
N LEU A 434 7.03 -13.85 29.64
CA LEU A 434 7.36 -14.94 30.55
C LEU A 434 8.83 -15.40 30.43
N LEU A 435 9.49 -15.09 29.32
CA LEU A 435 10.81 -15.63 28.98
C LEU A 435 11.89 -15.25 30.01
N ASN A 436 12.81 -16.17 30.27
CA ASN A 436 13.99 -16.03 31.15
C ASN A 436 13.72 -15.87 32.65
N HIS A 437 12.47 -15.77 33.09
CA HIS A 437 12.17 -15.76 34.52
C HIS A 437 12.46 -17.11 35.17
N GLN A 438 12.90 -17.08 36.43
CA GLN A 438 13.36 -18.26 37.18
C GLN A 438 12.42 -18.63 38.32
N THR A 439 12.52 -19.87 38.80
CA THR A 439 11.76 -20.34 39.97
C THR A 439 11.98 -19.42 41.18
N GLY A 440 10.89 -18.96 41.80
CA GLY A 440 10.89 -18.04 42.94
C GLY A 440 10.81 -16.56 42.56
N GLU A 441 10.99 -16.22 41.28
CA GLU A 441 10.95 -14.83 40.81
C GLU A 441 9.50 -14.33 40.71
N ARG A 442 9.25 -13.09 41.20
CA ARG A 442 8.01 -12.36 40.99
C ARG A 442 8.21 -11.27 39.95
N PHE A 443 7.33 -11.21 38.97
CA PHE A 443 7.41 -10.27 37.86
C PHE A 443 6.01 -9.83 37.44
N ALA A 444 5.92 -8.61 36.90
CA ALA A 444 4.66 -8.03 36.47
C ALA A 444 4.83 -7.32 35.13
N PHE A 445 3.80 -7.38 34.29
CA PHE A 445 3.78 -6.75 32.98
C PHE A 445 2.35 -6.38 32.56
N VAL A 446 2.24 -5.49 31.59
CA VAL A 446 0.94 -5.06 31.04
C VAL A 446 0.84 -5.52 29.59
N LEU A 447 -0.25 -6.19 29.25
CA LEU A 447 -0.54 -6.61 27.89
C LEU A 447 -2.01 -6.36 27.58
N ASN A 448 -2.30 -5.65 26.48
CA ASN A 448 -3.66 -5.28 26.07
C ASN A 448 -4.47 -4.61 27.20
N GLU A 449 -3.85 -3.66 27.92
CA GLU A 449 -4.45 -2.94 29.06
C GLU A 449 -4.79 -3.83 30.28
N GLN A 450 -4.39 -5.12 30.25
CA GLN A 450 -4.50 -6.03 31.39
C GLN A 450 -3.17 -6.11 32.14
N ASN A 451 -3.25 -6.03 33.46
CA ASN A 451 -2.10 -6.20 34.35
C ASN A 451 -1.93 -7.67 34.72
N TYR A 452 -0.71 -8.17 34.56
CA TYR A 452 -0.30 -9.50 35.01
C TYR A 452 0.75 -9.33 36.10
N ASP A 453 0.61 -10.11 37.17
CA ASP A 453 1.55 -10.15 38.29
C ASP A 453 1.68 -11.61 38.72
N PHE A 454 2.83 -12.20 38.41
CA PHE A 454 3.09 -13.62 38.55
C PHE A 454 4.26 -13.89 39.48
N THR A 455 4.24 -15.03 40.16
CA THR A 455 5.43 -15.63 40.77
C THR A 455 5.65 -17.02 40.21
N VAL A 456 6.87 -17.30 39.74
CA VAL A 456 7.24 -18.63 39.25
C VAL A 456 7.35 -19.59 40.42
N LYS A 457 6.51 -20.63 40.43
CA LYS A 457 6.48 -21.64 41.50
C LYS A 457 7.32 -22.85 41.16
N GLU A 458 7.21 -23.31 39.93
CA GLU A 458 7.87 -24.53 39.46
C GLU A 458 8.16 -24.42 37.97
N LEU A 459 9.29 -24.98 37.55
CA LEU A 459 9.67 -25.14 36.16
C LEU A 459 10.00 -26.62 35.89
N THR A 460 9.52 -27.15 34.78
CA THR A 460 9.82 -28.52 34.33
C THR A 460 10.13 -28.52 32.83
N VAL A 461 11.21 -29.18 32.43
CA VAL A 461 11.51 -29.40 31.00
C VAL A 461 10.64 -30.55 30.48
N LEU A 462 9.95 -30.31 29.37
CA LEU A 462 9.08 -31.28 28.72
C LEU A 462 9.89 -32.36 27.99
N ASP A 463 9.25 -33.51 27.78
CA ASP A 463 9.78 -34.59 26.95
C ASP A 463 9.09 -34.52 25.58
N PHE A 464 9.82 -34.08 24.56
CA PHE A 464 9.31 -33.83 23.20
C PHE A 464 10.33 -34.13 22.11
#